data_AF-A0A967GFQ3-F1
#
_entry.id   AF-A0A967GFQ3-F1
#
_cell.length_a   1.000
_cell.length_b   1.000
_cell.length_c   1.000
_cell.angle_alpha   90.00
_cell.angle_beta   90.00
_cell.angle_gamma   90.00
#
_symmetry.space_group_name_H-M   'P 1'
#
loop_
_entity.id
_entity.type
_entity.pdbx_description
1 polymer ?
#
loop_
_entity_poly.entity_id
_entity_poly.type
_entity_poly.pdbx_seq_one_letter_code
_entity_poly.pdbx_strand_id
1 'polypeptide(L)'
;VGLPVAEQLRRNAARIRRRYKAEHFLAYFQAYTNTFERVAQLQAWFAEALAQPGVVGIVVGTRPDCLPTRVLRLLSDLARQTYVSVELGVQTLDDGQLAFLSRGHDAACTRRALDA
;
A
#
# COMPACT_ATOMS: atom_id res chain seq x y z
N VAL A 1 -10.18 -1.14 18.80
CA VAL A 1 -8.71 -1.26 18.65
C VAL A 1 -8.43 -2.40 17.68
N GLY A 2 -7.71 -2.13 16.58
CA GLY A 2 -7.35 -3.16 15.59
C GLY A 2 -6.24 -4.09 16.10
N LEU A 3 -6.12 -5.28 15.52
CA LEU A 3 -5.02 -6.20 15.81
C LEU A 3 -3.68 -5.65 15.27
N PRO A 4 -2.52 -5.98 15.88
CA PRO A 4 -1.20 -5.68 15.30
C PRO A 4 -1.04 -6.25 13.89
N VAL A 5 -0.21 -5.63 13.04
CA VAL A 5 0.00 -6.04 11.63
C VAL A 5 0.50 -7.48 11.55
N ALA A 6 1.47 -7.85 12.38
CA ALA A 6 2.00 -9.21 12.45
C ALA A 6 0.91 -10.25 12.73
N GLU A 7 0.00 -9.96 13.67
CA GLU A 7 -1.07 -10.88 14.04
C GLU A 7 -2.11 -11.02 12.91
N GLN A 8 -2.45 -9.91 12.26
CA GLN A 8 -3.31 -9.94 11.08
C GLN A 8 -2.69 -10.81 9.96
N LEU A 9 -1.40 -10.64 9.69
CA LEU A 9 -0.69 -11.38 8.65
C LEU A 9 -0.56 -12.87 9.00
N ARG A 10 -0.15 -13.23 10.23
CA ARG A 10 -0.01 -14.64 10.63
C ARG A 10 -1.32 -15.41 10.52
N ARG A 11 -2.44 -14.82 10.98
CA ARG A 11 -3.76 -15.46 10.88
C ARG A 11 -4.18 -15.70 9.43
N ASN A 12 -4.02 -14.70 8.57
CA ASN A 12 -4.40 -14.80 7.17
C ASN A 12 -3.47 -15.75 6.40
N ALA A 13 -2.16 -15.66 6.60
CA ALA A 13 -1.18 -16.53 5.96
C ALA A 13 -1.39 -18.00 6.33
N ALA A 14 -1.70 -18.31 7.60
CA ALA A 14 -1.99 -19.68 8.02
C ALA A 14 -3.23 -20.25 7.28
N ARG A 15 -4.29 -19.44 7.16
CA ARG A 15 -5.51 -19.83 6.43
C ARG A 15 -5.24 -20.04 4.94
N ILE A 16 -4.53 -19.11 4.30
CA ILE A 16 -4.20 -19.18 2.87
C ILE A 16 -3.25 -20.36 2.60
N ARG A 17 -2.22 -20.57 3.43
CA ARG A 17 -1.30 -21.72 3.34
C ARG A 17 -2.05 -23.04 3.44
N ARG A 18 -2.99 -23.18 4.39
CA ARG A 18 -3.78 -24.41 4.54
C ARG A 18 -4.61 -24.71 3.29
N ARG A 19 -5.26 -23.68 2.71
CA ARG A 19 -6.19 -23.80 1.59
C ARG A 19 -5.50 -23.96 0.23
N TYR A 20 -4.49 -23.15 -0.03
CA TYR A 20 -3.86 -23.03 -1.36
C TYR A 20 -2.43 -23.55 -1.42
N LYS A 21 -1.89 -24.05 -0.30
CA LYS A 21 -0.48 -24.49 -0.19
C LYS A 21 0.52 -23.39 -0.56
N ALA A 22 0.12 -22.12 -0.40
CA ALA A 22 0.99 -20.98 -0.63
C ALA A 22 2.08 -20.88 0.44
N GLU A 23 3.32 -20.67 0.00
CA GLU A 23 4.48 -20.50 0.89
C GLU A 23 4.96 -19.05 0.96
N HIS A 24 4.74 -18.30 -0.12
CA HIS A 24 5.12 -16.90 -0.26
C HIS A 24 3.89 -16.00 -0.36
N PHE A 25 4.00 -14.79 0.21
CA PHE A 25 2.92 -13.83 0.33
C PHE A 25 3.40 -12.42 0.02
N LEU A 26 2.50 -11.61 -0.52
CA LEU A 26 2.64 -10.16 -0.54
C LEU A 26 1.72 -9.57 0.52
N ALA A 27 2.27 -8.73 1.39
CA ALA A 27 1.45 -8.02 2.38
C ALA A 27 0.78 -6.81 1.70
N TYR A 28 -0.55 -6.84 1.62
CA TYR A 28 -1.33 -5.80 0.97
C TYR A 28 -1.84 -4.76 1.96
N PHE A 29 -1.45 -3.52 1.76
CA PHE A 29 -1.85 -2.34 2.54
C PHE A 29 -2.90 -1.54 1.75
N GLN A 30 -4.18 -1.68 2.11
CA GLN A 30 -5.30 -1.05 1.40
C GLN A 30 -5.37 0.48 1.59
N ALA A 31 -6.00 1.16 0.63
CA ALA A 31 -6.25 2.60 0.68
C ALA A 31 -7.24 2.94 1.84
N TYR A 32 -7.12 4.16 2.38
CA TYR A 32 -7.81 4.74 3.56
C TYR A 32 -7.16 4.58 4.94
N THR A 33 -6.07 3.82 5.10
CA THR A 33 -5.39 3.69 6.40
C THR A 33 -3.94 4.15 6.43
N ASN A 34 -3.32 4.38 5.27
CA ASN A 34 -1.86 4.39 5.21
C ASN A 34 -1.23 5.72 4.80
N THR A 35 -2.00 6.72 4.40
CA THR A 35 -1.40 7.83 3.63
C THR A 35 -1.66 9.23 4.17
N PHE A 36 -2.45 9.32 5.24
CA PHE A 36 -2.48 10.47 6.16
C PHE A 36 -1.58 10.25 7.40
N GLU A 37 -1.10 9.03 7.60
CA GLU A 37 -0.26 8.65 8.73
C GLU A 37 1.14 9.25 8.64
N ARG A 38 1.78 9.42 9.79
CA ARG A 38 3.19 9.84 9.84
C ARG A 38 4.05 8.78 9.15
N VAL A 39 5.00 9.18 8.31
CA VAL A 39 5.87 8.25 7.54
C VAL A 39 6.58 7.23 8.44
N ALA A 40 6.93 7.62 9.66
CA ALA A 40 7.51 6.73 10.66
C ALA A 40 6.60 5.53 10.98
N GLN A 41 5.28 5.74 11.02
CA GLN A 41 4.31 4.66 11.25
C GLN A 41 4.23 3.71 10.06
N LEU A 42 4.24 4.24 8.83
CA LEU A 42 4.31 3.42 7.61
C LEU A 42 5.56 2.55 7.60
N GLN A 43 6.71 3.15 7.89
CA GLN A 43 7.98 2.43 7.95
C GLN A 43 7.93 1.30 8.98
N ALA A 44 7.36 1.56 10.18
CA ALA A 44 7.21 0.54 11.21
C ALA A 44 6.30 -0.61 10.74
N TRP A 45 5.16 -0.32 10.12
CA TRP A 45 4.25 -1.35 9.61
C TRP A 45 4.85 -2.16 8.46
N PHE A 46 5.55 -1.51 7.52
CA PHE A 46 6.22 -2.20 6.43
C PHE A 46 7.33 -3.12 6.94
N ALA A 47 8.14 -2.64 7.90
CA ALA A 47 9.16 -3.46 8.54
C ALA A 47 8.55 -4.66 9.29
N GLU A 48 7.48 -4.44 10.05
CA GLU A 48 6.76 -5.51 10.75
C GLU A 48 6.20 -6.57 9.80
N ALA A 49 5.66 -6.15 8.65
CA ALA A 49 5.15 -7.04 7.62
C ALA A 49 6.25 -7.85 6.93
N LEU A 50 7.35 -7.20 6.53
CA LEU A 50 8.48 -7.84 5.86
C LEU A 50 9.26 -8.80 6.77
N ALA A 51 9.18 -8.61 8.09
CA ALA A 51 9.72 -9.55 9.07
C ALA A 51 8.90 -10.84 9.22
N GLN A 52 7.69 -10.94 8.62
CA GLN A 52 6.86 -12.13 8.75
C GLN A 52 7.33 -13.28 7.84
N PRO A 53 7.37 -14.52 8.34
CA PRO A 53 7.80 -15.67 7.54
C PRO A 53 6.98 -15.86 6.26
N GLY A 54 7.67 -15.91 5.12
CA GLY A 54 7.08 -16.09 3.79
C GLY A 54 6.55 -14.80 3.16
N VAL A 55 6.60 -13.64 3.83
CA VAL A 55 6.30 -12.36 3.16
C VAL A 55 7.51 -11.95 2.33
N VAL A 56 7.34 -11.84 1.02
CA VAL A 56 8.42 -11.54 0.06
C VAL A 56 8.34 -10.14 -0.54
N GLY A 57 7.38 -9.34 -0.10
CA GLY A 57 7.16 -8.00 -0.58
C GLY A 57 5.87 -7.40 -0.06
N ILE A 58 5.65 -6.14 -0.44
CA ILE A 58 4.46 -5.37 -0.07
C ILE A 58 3.74 -4.82 -1.31
N VAL A 59 2.43 -4.65 -1.17
CA VAL A 59 1.60 -3.91 -2.12
C VAL A 59 0.93 -2.78 -1.36
N VAL A 60 1.02 -1.55 -1.87
CA VAL A 60 0.47 -0.36 -1.22
C VAL A 60 -0.58 0.26 -2.13
N GLY A 61 -1.85 0.10 -1.77
CA GLY A 61 -2.96 0.81 -2.41
C GLY A 61 -3.09 2.21 -1.85
N THR A 62 -3.07 3.24 -2.70
CA THR A 62 -3.20 4.63 -2.25
C THR A 62 -3.88 5.53 -3.28
N ARG A 63 -4.28 6.73 -2.86
CA ARG A 63 -4.76 7.76 -3.77
C ARG A 63 -3.58 8.51 -4.39
N PRO A 64 -3.71 9.02 -5.62
CA PRO A 64 -2.65 9.80 -6.26
C PRO A 64 -2.18 11.02 -5.47
N ASP A 65 -3.08 11.68 -4.73
CA ASP A 65 -2.78 12.88 -3.93
C ASP A 65 -2.12 12.59 -2.58
N CYS A 66 -1.95 11.31 -2.23
CA CYS A 66 -1.33 10.93 -0.96
C CYS A 66 0.11 10.42 -1.09
N LEU A 67 0.82 10.75 -2.16
CA LEU A 67 2.22 10.36 -2.36
C LEU A 67 3.18 11.55 -2.22
N PRO A 68 3.34 12.14 -1.02
CA PRO A 68 4.35 13.16 -0.83
C PRO A 68 5.75 12.54 -0.97
N THR A 69 6.75 13.35 -1.36
CA THR A 69 8.13 12.91 -1.61
C THR A 69 8.72 12.02 -0.52
N ARG A 70 8.38 12.27 0.75
CA ARG A 70 8.82 11.45 1.90
C ARG A 70 8.30 9.99 1.85
N VAL A 71 7.07 9.77 1.38
CA VAL A 71 6.50 8.43 1.21
C VAL A 71 7.12 7.75 -0.01
N LEU A 72 7.28 8.48 -1.12
CA LEU A 72 7.94 7.97 -2.31
C LEU A 72 9.38 7.51 -2.03
N ARG A 73 10.15 8.30 -1.25
CA ARG A 73 11.50 7.91 -0.80
C ARG A 73 11.48 6.62 0.02
N LEU A 74 10.60 6.51 1.01
CA LEU A 74 10.43 5.28 1.80
C LEU A 74 10.14 4.06 0.91
N LEU A 75 9.20 4.19 -0.02
CA LEU A 75 8.84 3.10 -0.94
C LEU A 75 9.98 2.75 -1.90
N SER A 76 10.73 3.75 -2.39
CA SER A 76 11.90 3.56 -3.25
C SER A 76 13.03 2.84 -2.53
N ASP A 77 13.32 3.22 -1.28
CA ASP A 77 14.33 2.56 -0.45
C ASP A 77 13.97 1.10 -0.18
N LEU A 78 12.69 0.82 0.10
CA LEU A 78 12.19 -0.54 0.24
C LEU A 78 12.26 -1.33 -1.07
N ALA A 79 11.94 -0.72 -2.21
CA ALA A 79 11.98 -1.37 -3.51
C ALA A 79 13.40 -1.82 -3.93
N ARG A 80 14.45 -1.24 -3.34
CA ARG A 80 15.84 -1.71 -3.52
C ARG A 80 16.15 -3.00 -2.76
N GLN A 81 15.33 -3.36 -1.77
CA GLN A 81 15.57 -4.47 -0.85
C GLN A 81 14.56 -5.61 -1.02
N THR A 82 13.34 -5.31 -1.46
CA THR A 82 12.24 -6.27 -1.56
C THR A 82 11.28 -5.87 -2.70
N TYR A 83 10.33 -6.75 -3.02
CA TYR A 83 9.30 -6.42 -3.99
C TYR A 83 8.33 -5.37 -3.40
N VAL A 84 8.11 -4.29 -4.13
CA VAL A 84 7.16 -3.23 -3.78
C VAL A 84 6.29 -2.95 -5.01
N SER A 85 4.98 -3.00 -4.83
CA SER A 85 3.99 -2.53 -5.80
C SER A 85 3.19 -1.38 -5.22
N VAL A 86 2.94 -0.33 -6.00
CA VAL A 86 2.06 0.79 -5.63
C VAL A 86 0.86 0.78 -6.56
N GLU A 87 -0.34 0.65 -6.00
CA GLU A 87 -1.59 0.64 -6.73
C GLU A 87 -2.31 1.98 -6.54
N LEU A 88 -2.42 2.76 -7.62
CA LEU A 88 -3.08 4.06 -7.60
C LEU A 88 -4.59 3.93 -7.81
N GLY A 89 -5.36 4.41 -6.84
CA GLY A 89 -6.80 4.53 -6.94
C GLY A 89 -7.24 5.67 -7.86
N VAL A 90 -7.04 5.53 -9.16
CA VAL A 90 -7.38 6.56 -10.17
C VAL A 90 -8.89 6.68 -10.37
N GLN A 91 -9.60 5.54 -10.44
CA GLN A 91 -11.01 5.41 -10.85
C GLN A 91 -11.31 5.83 -12.30
N THR A 92 -10.99 7.07 -12.67
CA THR A 92 -11.16 7.63 -14.01
C THR A 92 -10.25 8.85 -14.18
N LEU A 93 -10.01 9.25 -15.43
CA LEU A 93 -9.29 10.49 -15.77
C LEU A 93 -10.25 11.62 -16.21
N ASP A 94 -11.56 11.40 -16.10
CA ASP A 94 -12.58 12.43 -16.32
C ASP A 94 -12.84 13.20 -15.02
N ASP A 95 -12.43 14.47 -14.98
CA ASP A 95 -12.56 15.33 -13.80
C ASP A 95 -14.02 15.58 -13.40
N GLY A 96 -14.96 15.57 -14.36
CA GLY A 96 -16.40 15.66 -14.08
C GLY A 96 -16.92 14.43 -13.35
N GLN A 97 -16.46 13.24 -13.76
CA GLN A 97 -16.77 11.98 -13.06
C GLN A 97 -16.10 11.90 -11.69
N LEU A 98 -14.85 12.37 -11.55
CA LEU A 98 -14.15 12.44 -10.26
C LEU A 98 -14.86 13.36 -9.27
N ALA A 99 -15.38 14.50 -9.75
CA ALA A 99 -16.18 15.42 -8.96
C ALA A 99 -17.53 14.79 -8.55
N PHE A 100 -18.24 14.15 -9.49
CA PHE A 100 -19.48 13.42 -9.21
C PHE A 100 -19.28 12.34 -8.13
N LEU A 101 -18.19 11.58 -8.20
CA LEU A 101 -17.83 10.54 -7.24
C LEU A 101 -17.20 11.07 -5.93
N SER A 102 -17.02 12.39 -5.79
CA SER A 102 -16.37 13.02 -4.64
C SER A 102 -14.99 12.43 -4.32
N ARG A 103 -14.19 12.12 -5.34
CA ARG A 103 -12.88 11.44 -5.17
C ARG A 103 -11.83 12.29 -4.45
N GLY A 104 -11.92 13.60 -4.54
CA GLY A 104 -11.02 14.54 -3.86
C GLY A 104 -9.62 14.62 -4.48
N HIS A 105 -9.43 14.12 -5.70
CA HIS A 105 -8.26 14.32 -6.55
C HIS A 105 -8.72 14.49 -8.00
N ASP A 106 -7.89 15.09 -8.85
CA ASP A 106 -8.12 15.29 -10.28
C ASP A 106 -7.21 14.39 -11.15
N ALA A 107 -7.44 14.37 -12.45
CA ALA A 107 -6.61 13.64 -13.40
C ALA A 107 -5.17 14.17 -13.45
N ALA A 108 -4.96 15.46 -13.18
CA ALA A 108 -3.63 16.06 -13.11
C ALA A 108 -2.81 15.49 -11.94
N CYS A 109 -3.45 15.23 -10.80
CA CYS A 109 -2.87 14.58 -9.64
C CYS A 109 -2.40 13.16 -9.97
N THR A 110 -3.24 12.39 -10.67
CA THR A 110 -2.86 11.07 -11.18
C THR A 110 -1.60 11.13 -12.06
N ARG A 111 -1.54 12.06 -13.01
CA ARG A 111 -0.36 12.21 -13.87
C ARG A 111 0.91 12.52 -13.06
N ARG A 112 0.83 13.50 -12.15
CA ARG A 112 1.97 13.83 -11.26
C ARG A 112 2.45 12.64 -10.43
N ALA A 113 1.53 11.79 -9.95
CA ALA A 113 1.89 10.61 -9.17
C ALA A 113 2.56 9.51 -10.00
N LEU A 114 2.26 9.41 -11.30
CA LEU A 114 2.89 8.46 -12.22
C LEU A 114 4.28 8.92 -12.68
N ASP A 115 4.50 10.23 -12.77
CA ASP A 115 5.78 10.83 -13.19
C ASP A 115 6.81 10.94 -12.06
N ALA A 116 6.43 10.60 -10.82
CA ALA A 116 7.24 10.79 -9.61
C ALA A 116 8.11 9.59 -9.24
#